data_AF-A0A7Y5XXW4-F1
#
_entry.id   AF-A0A7Y5XXW4-F1
#
_cell.length_a   1.000
_cell.length_b   1.000
_cell.length_c   1.000
_cell.angle_alpha   90.00
_cell.angle_beta   90.00
_cell.angle_gamma   90.00
#
_symmetry.space_group_name_H-M   'P 1'
#
loop_
_entity.id
_entity.type
_entity.pdbx_description
1 polymer ?
#
loop_
_entity_poly.entity_id
_entity_poly.type
_entity_poly.pdbx_seq_one_letter_code
_entity_poly.pdbx_strand_id
1 'polypeptide(L)'
;PGQRVRYPNVAFSSLSRFERDLDKWFGRKNIPIWITEYGNETKPGEPKGVTEGQQAAYVPQAIAFAKRDKRIPMFIWFVFRDSGGSPWQSGVYRANGAPKPAAARWAAAAKAADILNAKVAVKGGTTSPSVTVNFRDMCTNNVPGTTVGVNSRTFRGATTVQAGTSSATLAVDCTITVQLTGLAVVKGQTYRAEIDANTAATAAKRRTITIVGT
;
A
#
# COMPACT_ATOMS: atom_id res chain seq x y z
N PRO A 1 -0.59 -19.85 -5.53
CA PRO A 1 -0.57 -18.57 -6.30
C PRO A 1 0.07 -18.66 -7.69
N GLY A 2 1.19 -19.37 -7.85
CA GLY A 2 1.86 -19.58 -9.16
C GLY A 2 1.37 -20.82 -9.92
N GLN A 3 0.08 -21.15 -9.86
CA GLN A 3 -0.46 -22.34 -10.51
C GLN A 3 -0.37 -22.24 -12.03
N ARG A 4 0.00 -23.34 -12.69
CA ARG A 4 -0.10 -23.45 -14.14
C ARG A 4 -1.55 -23.74 -14.54
N VAL A 5 -2.08 -22.90 -15.42
CA VAL A 5 -3.45 -23.01 -15.95
C VAL A 5 -3.40 -23.08 -17.46
N ARG A 6 -4.42 -23.69 -18.07
CA ARG A 6 -4.56 -23.71 -19.53
C ARG A 6 -4.96 -22.31 -20.01
N TYR A 7 -4.11 -21.70 -20.83
CA TYR A 7 -4.42 -20.42 -21.51
C TYR A 7 -5.70 -20.56 -22.37
N PRO A 8 -6.62 -19.58 -22.38
CA PRO A 8 -6.46 -18.18 -21.96
C PRO A 8 -6.70 -17.89 -20.47
N ASN A 9 -6.87 -18.90 -19.60
CA ASN A 9 -6.85 -18.63 -18.16
C ASN A 9 -5.50 -18.06 -17.76
N VAL A 10 -5.52 -17.06 -16.88
CA VAL A 10 -4.32 -16.34 -16.43
C VAL A 10 -4.11 -16.58 -14.95
N ALA A 11 -2.88 -16.97 -14.59
CA ALA A 11 -2.39 -17.01 -13.23
C ALA A 11 -1.07 -16.23 -13.19
N PHE A 12 -0.52 -15.96 -12.00
CA PHE A 12 0.76 -15.25 -11.88
C PHE A 12 1.91 -15.89 -12.68
N SER A 13 1.89 -17.22 -12.90
CA SER A 13 2.90 -17.91 -13.72
C SER A 13 2.75 -17.69 -15.23
N SER A 14 1.56 -17.32 -15.71
CA SER A 14 1.26 -17.07 -17.13
C SER A 14 1.01 -15.59 -17.45
N LEU A 15 1.07 -14.71 -16.44
CA LEU A 15 0.78 -13.29 -16.58
C LEU A 15 1.66 -12.61 -17.64
N SER A 16 2.96 -12.92 -17.68
CA SER A 16 3.87 -12.36 -18.68
C SER A 16 3.49 -12.72 -20.13
N ARG A 17 2.86 -13.90 -20.35
CA ARG A 17 2.32 -14.25 -21.67
C ARG A 17 1.10 -13.40 -21.98
N PHE A 18 0.17 -13.31 -21.05
CA PHE A 18 -1.03 -12.49 -21.20
C PHE A 18 -0.67 -11.03 -21.51
N GLU A 19 0.31 -10.47 -20.82
CA GLU A 19 0.84 -9.12 -21.04
C GLU A 19 1.38 -8.87 -22.46
N ARG A 20 2.13 -9.83 -23.01
CA ARG A 20 2.63 -9.75 -24.39
C ARG A 20 1.50 -9.86 -25.41
N ASP A 21 0.55 -10.75 -25.15
CA ASP A 21 -0.61 -10.93 -26.02
C ASP A 21 -1.51 -9.70 -25.98
N LEU A 22 -1.71 -9.08 -24.81
CA LEU A 22 -2.44 -7.83 -24.63
C LEU A 22 -1.80 -6.68 -25.42
N ASP A 23 -0.48 -6.52 -25.31
CA ASP A 23 0.26 -5.51 -26.07
C ASP A 23 0.07 -5.71 -27.59
N LYS A 24 0.10 -6.96 -28.05
CA LYS A 24 -0.11 -7.32 -29.46
C LYS A 24 -1.54 -7.03 -29.91
N TRP A 25 -2.54 -7.43 -29.15
CA TRP A 25 -3.95 -7.28 -29.51
C TRP A 25 -4.38 -5.83 -29.62
N PHE A 26 -3.85 -4.98 -28.74
CA PHE A 26 -4.24 -3.56 -28.69
C PHE A 26 -3.22 -2.62 -29.37
N GLY A 27 -2.13 -3.16 -29.95
CA GLY A 27 -1.12 -2.35 -30.63
C GLY A 27 -0.42 -1.34 -29.71
N ARG A 28 -0.31 -1.63 -28.41
CA ARG A 28 0.28 -0.75 -27.40
C ARG A 28 1.32 -1.52 -26.59
N LYS A 29 2.28 -0.81 -26.00
CA LYS A 29 3.28 -1.43 -25.11
C LYS A 29 3.01 -1.06 -23.66
N ASN A 30 3.32 -1.97 -22.75
CA ASN A 30 3.26 -1.74 -21.31
C ASN A 30 1.86 -1.34 -20.82
N ILE A 31 0.83 -2.01 -21.34
CA ILE A 31 -0.54 -1.81 -20.88
C ILE A 31 -0.60 -2.20 -19.38
N PRO A 32 -1.02 -1.29 -18.48
CA PRO A 32 -1.18 -1.62 -17.06
C PRO A 32 -2.28 -2.65 -16.84
N ILE A 33 -2.05 -3.56 -15.89
CA ILE A 33 -3.00 -4.59 -15.47
C ILE A 33 -3.42 -4.32 -14.03
N TRP A 34 -4.72 -4.19 -13.82
CA TRP A 34 -5.28 -4.08 -12.48
C TRP A 34 -5.82 -5.44 -12.06
N ILE A 35 -5.26 -6.00 -10.99
CA ILE A 35 -5.86 -7.18 -10.34
C ILE A 35 -6.94 -6.65 -9.42
N THR A 36 -8.15 -6.54 -9.95
CA THR A 36 -9.30 -5.97 -9.23
C THR A 36 -9.90 -6.95 -8.24
N GLU A 37 -9.65 -8.24 -8.39
CA GLU A 37 -10.08 -9.29 -7.47
C GLU A 37 -9.05 -10.42 -7.41
N TYR A 38 -8.58 -10.73 -6.20
CA TYR A 38 -7.80 -11.93 -5.91
C TYR A 38 -8.15 -12.46 -4.54
N GLY A 39 -8.43 -13.77 -4.46
CA GLY A 39 -8.61 -14.47 -3.20
C GLY A 39 -8.33 -15.94 -3.38
N ASN A 40 -7.91 -16.62 -2.32
CA ASN A 40 -7.91 -18.07 -2.27
C ASN A 40 -9.07 -18.51 -1.40
N GLU A 41 -10.07 -19.14 -2.00
CA GLU A 41 -11.21 -19.69 -1.28
C GLU A 41 -10.76 -20.79 -0.33
N THR A 42 -11.40 -20.82 0.84
CA THR A 42 -11.03 -21.72 1.93
C THR A 42 -12.10 -22.76 2.23
N LYS A 43 -11.68 -23.96 2.60
CA LYS A 43 -12.57 -24.97 3.20
C LYS A 43 -13.06 -24.49 4.59
N PRO A 44 -14.28 -24.86 5.03
CA PRO A 44 -15.25 -25.71 4.32
C PRO A 44 -16.13 -24.97 3.30
N GLY A 45 -16.07 -23.63 3.23
CA GLY A 45 -16.94 -22.82 2.37
C GLY A 45 -16.85 -23.16 0.89
N GLU A 46 -15.64 -23.45 0.40
CA GLU A 46 -15.39 -24.05 -0.91
C GLU A 46 -14.76 -25.44 -0.72
N PRO A 47 -15.47 -26.55 -0.98
CA PRO A 47 -14.97 -27.91 -0.73
C PRO A 47 -13.65 -28.26 -1.44
N LYS A 48 -13.41 -27.68 -2.62
CA LYS A 48 -12.15 -27.81 -3.38
C LYS A 48 -11.17 -26.68 -3.09
N GLY A 49 -11.51 -25.80 -2.16
CA GLY A 49 -10.71 -24.67 -1.73
C GLY A 49 -9.45 -25.11 -0.99
N VAL A 50 -8.61 -24.14 -0.68
CA VAL A 50 -7.41 -24.38 0.12
C VAL A 50 -7.78 -24.50 1.60
N THR A 51 -6.90 -25.07 2.42
CA THR A 51 -7.02 -24.91 3.87
C THR A 51 -6.70 -23.47 4.27
N GLU A 52 -7.21 -23.00 5.41
CA GLU A 52 -6.85 -21.67 5.91
C GLU A 52 -5.33 -21.51 6.15
N GLY A 53 -4.63 -22.59 6.51
CA GLY A 53 -3.17 -22.60 6.63
C GLY A 53 -2.47 -22.39 5.28
N GLN A 54 -2.96 -23.04 4.22
CA GLN A 54 -2.47 -22.79 2.86
C GLN A 54 -2.76 -21.36 2.40
N GLN A 55 -3.96 -20.83 2.69
CA GLN A 55 -4.29 -19.42 2.42
C GLN A 55 -3.26 -18.48 3.08
N ALA A 56 -2.91 -18.73 4.35
CA ALA A 56 -1.92 -17.93 5.07
C ALA A 56 -0.51 -17.99 4.44
N ALA A 57 -0.12 -19.13 3.87
CA ALA A 57 1.14 -19.25 3.12
C ALA A 57 1.07 -18.52 1.75
N TYR A 58 -0.09 -18.52 1.12
CA TYR A 58 -0.29 -18.01 -0.24
C TYR A 58 -0.46 -16.50 -0.32
N VAL A 59 -1.08 -15.86 0.67
CA VAL A 59 -1.26 -14.39 0.74
C VAL A 59 0.05 -13.62 0.48
N PRO A 60 1.14 -13.84 1.25
CA PRO A 60 2.37 -13.08 1.03
C PRO A 60 3.00 -13.37 -0.34
N GLN A 61 2.85 -14.59 -0.86
CA GLN A 61 3.35 -14.96 -2.19
C GLN A 61 2.59 -14.22 -3.30
N ALA A 62 1.26 -14.16 -3.23
CA ALA A 62 0.43 -13.46 -4.21
C ALA A 62 0.76 -11.96 -4.24
N ILE A 63 0.86 -11.33 -3.07
CA ILE A 63 1.26 -9.92 -2.96
C ILE A 63 2.67 -9.72 -3.50
N ALA A 64 3.62 -10.62 -3.20
CA ALA A 64 4.98 -10.53 -3.73
C ALA A 64 5.05 -10.68 -5.26
N PHE A 65 4.23 -11.57 -5.85
CA PHE A 65 4.14 -11.70 -7.30
C PHE A 65 3.59 -10.42 -7.94
N ALA A 66 2.50 -9.88 -7.41
CA ALA A 66 1.93 -8.62 -7.90
C ALA A 66 2.94 -7.46 -7.80
N LYS A 67 3.61 -7.31 -6.66
CA LYS A 67 4.60 -6.24 -6.44
C LYS A 67 5.82 -6.33 -7.34
N ARG A 68 6.22 -7.53 -7.75
CA ARG A 68 7.38 -7.72 -8.62
C ARG A 68 7.08 -7.31 -10.06
N ASP A 69 5.83 -7.36 -10.46
CA ASP A 69 5.41 -6.97 -11.80
C ASP A 69 5.15 -5.47 -11.90
N LYS A 70 5.95 -4.77 -12.70
CA LYS A 70 5.81 -3.32 -12.89
C LYS A 70 4.54 -2.94 -13.64
N ARG A 71 3.89 -3.89 -14.33
CA ARG A 71 2.63 -3.65 -15.03
C ARG A 71 1.43 -3.75 -14.10
N ILE A 72 1.60 -4.19 -12.84
CA ILE A 72 0.51 -4.24 -11.84
C ILE A 72 0.61 -3.04 -10.89
N PRO A 73 -0.06 -1.91 -11.18
CA PRO A 73 -0.14 -0.79 -10.24
C PRO A 73 -1.19 -1.00 -9.14
N MET A 74 -2.10 -1.98 -9.30
CA MET A 74 -3.19 -2.22 -8.35
C MET A 74 -3.45 -3.72 -8.13
N PHE A 75 -3.57 -4.09 -6.86
CA PHE A 75 -3.96 -5.42 -6.40
C PHE A 75 -5.01 -5.27 -5.29
N ILE A 76 -6.18 -5.86 -5.49
CA ILE A 76 -7.28 -5.86 -4.54
C ILE A 76 -7.51 -7.29 -4.06
N TRP A 77 -7.43 -7.47 -2.74
CA TRP A 77 -7.81 -8.73 -2.11
C TRP A 77 -9.34 -8.80 -1.99
N PHE A 78 -9.95 -9.85 -2.52
CA PHE A 78 -11.38 -10.07 -2.54
C PHE A 78 -11.70 -11.47 -1.99
N VAL A 79 -12.45 -11.64 -0.89
CA VAL A 79 -13.08 -10.67 0.03
C VAL A 79 -12.23 -10.48 1.30
N PHE A 80 -12.56 -9.51 2.16
CA PHE A 80 -11.81 -9.33 3.41
C PHE A 80 -12.39 -10.13 4.59
N ARG A 81 -13.72 -10.16 4.72
CA ARG A 81 -14.46 -10.96 5.69
C ARG A 81 -15.45 -11.82 4.91
N ASP A 82 -15.47 -13.11 5.21
CA ASP A 82 -16.48 -14.04 4.70
C ASP A 82 -17.89 -13.56 5.06
N SER A 83 -18.89 -13.92 4.26
CA SER A 83 -20.29 -13.59 4.55
C SER A 83 -21.21 -14.74 4.14
N GLY A 84 -22.33 -14.91 4.85
CA GLY A 84 -23.29 -15.99 4.56
C GLY A 84 -24.03 -15.83 3.23
N GLY A 85 -24.13 -14.60 2.71
CA GLY A 85 -24.76 -14.31 1.41
C GLY A 85 -23.83 -14.43 0.20
N SER A 86 -22.53 -14.65 0.42
CA SER A 86 -21.55 -14.82 -0.65
C SER A 86 -21.21 -16.31 -0.80
N PRO A 87 -21.27 -16.90 -2.01
CA PRO A 87 -20.71 -18.23 -2.22
C PRO A 87 -19.17 -18.23 -2.15
N TRP A 88 -18.52 -17.07 -2.37
CA TRP A 88 -17.06 -16.94 -2.37
C TRP A 88 -16.51 -16.72 -0.96
N GLN A 89 -15.71 -17.66 -0.46
CA GLN A 89 -15.27 -17.75 0.95
C GLN A 89 -13.73 -17.63 1.11
N SER A 90 -13.20 -16.49 0.66
CA SER A 90 -11.76 -16.19 0.62
C SER A 90 -11.33 -15.09 1.61
N GLY A 91 -12.22 -14.70 2.52
CA GLY A 91 -11.95 -13.75 3.57
C GLY A 91 -10.69 -14.12 4.34
N VAL A 92 -9.94 -13.11 4.78
CA VAL A 92 -8.91 -13.30 5.81
C VAL A 92 -9.51 -13.29 7.21
N TYR A 93 -10.78 -12.88 7.32
CA TYR A 93 -11.65 -13.06 8.48
C TYR A 93 -12.82 -13.97 8.13
N ARG A 94 -13.28 -14.76 9.11
CA ARG A 94 -14.48 -15.59 9.01
C ARG A 94 -15.75 -14.76 9.10
N ALA A 95 -16.90 -15.37 8.82
CA ALA A 95 -18.20 -14.69 8.85
C ALA A 95 -18.53 -14.04 10.20
N ASN A 96 -18.11 -14.64 11.31
CA ASN A 96 -18.26 -14.08 12.67
C ASN A 96 -17.23 -12.99 13.02
N GLY A 97 -16.32 -12.64 12.11
CA GLY A 97 -15.25 -11.66 12.34
C GLY A 97 -13.99 -12.25 12.99
N ALA A 98 -13.97 -13.54 13.32
CA ALA A 98 -12.77 -14.17 13.86
C ALA A 98 -11.65 -14.20 12.78
N PRO A 99 -10.41 -13.82 13.12
CA PRO A 99 -9.31 -13.83 12.16
C PRO A 99 -8.97 -15.27 11.74
N LYS A 100 -8.77 -15.48 10.44
CA LYS A 100 -8.07 -16.67 9.94
C LYS A 100 -6.55 -16.47 10.10
N PRO A 101 -5.74 -17.54 10.05
CA PRO A 101 -4.27 -17.41 10.05
C PRO A 101 -3.73 -16.46 8.96
N ALA A 102 -4.47 -16.30 7.86
CA ALA A 102 -4.16 -15.38 6.78
C ALA A 102 -4.21 -13.88 7.17
N ALA A 103 -4.99 -13.48 8.18
CA ALA A 103 -5.16 -12.07 8.56
C ALA A 103 -3.83 -11.41 8.95
N ALA A 104 -3.05 -12.05 9.84
CA ALA A 104 -1.74 -11.53 10.25
C ALA A 104 -0.73 -11.51 9.10
N ARG A 105 -0.79 -12.52 8.22
CA ARG A 105 0.09 -12.61 7.03
C ARG A 105 -0.24 -11.52 6.00
N TRP A 106 -1.52 -11.24 5.80
CA TRP A 106 -1.99 -10.14 4.96
C TRP A 106 -1.49 -8.80 5.51
N ALA A 107 -1.70 -8.53 6.80
CA ALA A 107 -1.30 -7.26 7.42
C ALA A 107 0.21 -7.02 7.28
N ALA A 108 1.02 -8.04 7.53
CA ALA A 108 2.47 -7.96 7.37
C ALA A 108 2.89 -7.70 5.91
N ALA A 109 2.28 -8.40 4.94
CA ALA A 109 2.62 -8.27 3.52
C ALA A 109 2.15 -6.94 2.92
N ALA A 110 0.95 -6.48 3.30
CA ALA A 110 0.36 -5.23 2.85
C ALA A 110 1.03 -3.99 3.46
N LYS A 111 1.65 -4.10 4.65
CA LYS A 111 2.34 -2.98 5.32
C LYS A 111 3.35 -2.28 4.43
N ALA A 112 4.08 -3.02 3.59
CA ALA A 112 5.07 -2.44 2.67
C ALA A 112 4.45 -1.70 1.47
N ALA A 113 3.13 -1.73 1.32
CA ALA A 113 2.34 -0.97 0.34
C ALA A 113 1.40 0.05 1.03
N ASP A 114 1.53 0.23 2.36
CA ASP A 114 0.75 1.22 3.10
C ASP A 114 1.17 2.63 2.70
N ILE A 115 0.31 3.30 1.94
CA ILE A 115 0.53 4.67 1.48
C ILE A 115 0.44 5.71 2.62
N LEU A 116 -0.17 5.35 3.75
CA LEU A 116 -0.24 6.24 4.92
C LEU A 116 1.14 6.35 5.59
N ASN A 117 1.96 5.30 5.53
CA ASN A 117 3.29 5.26 6.12
C ASN A 117 4.36 4.96 5.06
N ALA A 118 4.41 5.82 4.05
CA ALA A 118 5.19 5.59 2.85
C ALA A 118 6.71 5.45 3.12
N LYS A 119 7.37 4.70 2.24
CA LYS A 119 8.83 4.64 2.13
C LYS A 119 9.26 5.36 0.86
N VAL A 120 10.06 6.42 1.01
CA VAL A 120 10.53 7.24 -0.11
C VAL A 120 12.05 7.17 -0.25
N ALA A 121 12.51 7.13 -1.49
CA ALA A 121 13.91 7.27 -1.84
C ALA A 121 14.22 8.75 -2.10
N VAL A 122 15.27 9.27 -1.46
CA VAL A 122 15.73 10.65 -1.68
C VAL A 122 17.22 10.60 -1.99
N LYS A 123 17.66 11.33 -3.01
CA LYS A 123 19.06 11.39 -3.40
C LYS A 123 19.93 11.89 -2.24
N GLY A 124 21.04 11.20 -1.97
CA GLY A 124 22.04 11.70 -1.02
C GLY A 124 22.56 13.10 -1.41
N GLY A 125 22.70 13.97 -0.42
CA GLY A 125 23.05 15.38 -0.58
C GLY A 125 21.85 16.32 -0.73
N THR A 126 20.61 15.81 -0.86
CA THR A 126 19.42 16.68 -0.89
C THR A 126 19.22 17.36 0.46
N THR A 127 19.17 18.69 0.42
CA THR A 127 18.82 19.55 1.57
C THR A 127 17.34 19.92 1.53
N SER A 128 16.69 19.94 2.69
CA SER A 128 15.27 20.29 2.86
C SER A 128 14.34 19.57 1.89
N PRO A 129 14.37 18.22 1.83
CA PRO A 129 13.55 17.45 0.90
C PRO A 129 12.05 17.64 1.19
N SER A 130 11.24 17.59 0.14
CA SER A 130 9.78 17.53 0.25
C SER A 130 9.30 16.09 0.29
N VAL A 131 8.33 15.80 1.16
CA VAL A 131 7.63 14.52 1.22
C VAL A 131 6.14 14.75 1.02
N THR A 132 5.52 13.93 0.16
CA THR A 132 4.07 13.89 -0.01
C THR A 132 3.49 12.88 0.98
N VAL A 133 2.53 13.32 1.77
CA VAL A 133 1.98 12.56 2.90
C VAL A 133 0.48 12.40 2.72
N ASN A 134 -0.03 11.17 2.82
CA ASN A 134 -1.44 10.89 2.67
C ASN A 134 -2.20 11.04 3.99
N PHE A 135 -3.23 11.88 3.98
CA PHE A 135 -4.18 12.11 5.07
C PHE A 135 -5.62 11.92 4.56
N ARG A 136 -5.90 10.77 3.93
CA ARG A 136 -7.23 10.45 3.38
C ARG A 136 -8.39 10.58 4.36
N ASP A 137 -8.13 10.39 5.65
CA ASP A 137 -9.09 10.66 6.72
C ASP A 137 -9.49 12.14 6.84
N MET A 138 -8.60 13.09 6.53
CA MET A 138 -8.95 14.52 6.52
C MET A 138 -9.94 14.88 5.41
N CYS A 139 -9.96 14.16 4.30
CA CYS A 139 -10.95 14.40 3.24
C CYS A 139 -12.38 14.03 3.63
N THR A 140 -12.60 13.40 4.78
CA THR A 140 -13.97 13.05 5.22
C THR A 140 -14.81 14.28 5.60
N ASN A 141 -14.15 15.37 5.99
CA ASN A 141 -14.79 16.58 6.50
C ASN A 141 -14.06 17.88 6.12
N ASN A 142 -13.10 17.83 5.19
CA ASN A 142 -12.43 19.00 4.63
C ASN A 142 -12.48 18.93 3.10
N VAL A 143 -12.40 20.11 2.45
CA VAL A 143 -12.37 20.22 0.98
C VAL A 143 -10.94 20.47 0.48
N PRO A 144 -10.61 20.13 -0.78
CA PRO A 144 -9.34 20.50 -1.40
C PRO A 144 -9.10 22.02 -1.27
N GLY A 145 -7.88 22.42 -0.96
CA GLY A 145 -7.56 23.83 -0.65
C GLY A 145 -7.55 24.16 0.84
N THR A 146 -8.07 23.28 1.70
CA THR A 146 -8.08 23.50 3.16
C THR A 146 -6.65 23.61 3.70
N THR A 147 -6.39 24.65 4.51
CA THR A 147 -5.12 24.82 5.21
C THR A 147 -4.93 23.74 6.27
N VAL A 148 -3.78 23.08 6.23
CA VAL A 148 -3.37 22.03 7.15
C VAL A 148 -2.18 22.53 7.97
N GLY A 149 -2.31 22.57 9.29
CA GLY A 149 -1.20 22.80 10.20
C GLY A 149 -0.35 21.54 10.31
N VAL A 150 0.98 21.70 10.29
CA VAL A 150 1.93 20.57 10.28
C VAL A 150 3.03 20.78 11.31
N ASN A 151 3.26 19.78 12.14
CA ASN A 151 4.47 19.62 12.94
C ASN A 151 5.25 18.41 12.40
N SER A 152 6.53 18.61 12.11
CA SER A 152 7.42 17.58 11.58
C SER A 152 8.59 17.33 12.52
N ARG A 153 8.96 16.06 12.70
CA ARG A 153 10.18 15.64 13.41
C ARG A 153 10.81 14.48 12.68
N THR A 154 12.06 14.64 12.26
CA THR A 154 12.83 13.60 11.57
C THR A 154 13.92 13.06 12.47
N PHE A 155 13.99 11.73 12.54
CA PHE A 155 14.94 10.99 13.36
C PHE A 155 15.90 10.19 12.47
N ARG A 156 17.18 10.15 12.87
CA ARG A 156 18.16 9.16 12.40
C ARG A 156 18.52 8.28 13.59
N GLY A 157 18.02 7.05 13.60
CA GLY A 157 18.01 6.22 14.82
C GLY A 157 17.17 6.89 15.92
N ALA A 158 17.75 7.08 17.10
CA ALA A 158 17.11 7.78 18.21
C ALA A 158 17.29 9.31 18.18
N THR A 159 18.20 9.83 17.34
CA THR A 159 18.56 11.25 17.32
C THR A 159 17.61 12.04 16.42
N THR A 160 17.00 13.09 16.95
CA THR A 160 16.28 14.10 16.15
C THR A 160 17.29 14.90 15.32
N VAL A 161 17.14 14.87 14.01
CA VAL A 161 18.03 15.57 13.05
C VAL A 161 17.33 16.73 12.33
N GLN A 162 16.00 16.80 12.41
CA GLN A 162 15.21 17.93 11.94
C GLN A 162 13.92 17.99 12.75
N ALA A 163 13.46 19.19 13.05
CA ALA A 163 12.13 19.45 13.56
C ALA A 163 11.65 20.80 13.03
N GLY A 164 10.34 20.96 12.84
CA GLY A 164 9.81 22.23 12.38
C GLY A 164 8.29 22.22 12.27
N THR A 165 7.72 23.41 12.25
CA THR A 165 6.30 23.66 12.04
C THR A 165 6.10 24.36 10.71
N SER A 166 5.08 23.98 9.97
CA SER A 166 4.72 24.59 8.69
C SER A 166 3.21 24.51 8.48
N SER A 167 2.73 25.11 7.39
CA SER A 167 1.41 24.84 6.85
C SER A 167 1.52 24.22 5.46
N ALA A 168 0.48 23.50 5.06
CA ALA A 168 0.33 22.95 3.73
C ALA A 168 -1.13 23.05 3.29
N THR A 169 -1.39 22.77 2.02
CA THR A 169 -2.74 22.73 1.45
C THR A 169 -3.15 21.29 1.21
N LEU A 170 -4.35 20.92 1.64
CA LEU A 170 -4.92 19.62 1.33
C LEU A 170 -5.22 19.52 -0.16
N ALA A 171 -4.57 18.58 -0.85
CA ALA A 171 -4.78 18.33 -2.27
C ALA A 171 -6.05 17.50 -2.54
N VAL A 172 -6.47 17.44 -3.80
CA VAL A 172 -7.67 16.70 -4.24
C VAL A 172 -7.57 15.19 -4.00
N ASP A 173 -6.35 14.65 -3.97
CA ASP A 173 -6.06 13.25 -3.68
C ASP A 173 -5.82 12.97 -2.19
N CYS A 174 -6.16 13.95 -1.34
CA CYS A 174 -6.02 13.89 0.12
C CYS A 174 -4.59 13.80 0.60
N THR A 175 -3.65 14.34 -0.17
CA THR A 175 -2.25 14.48 0.25
C THR A 175 -1.92 15.90 0.68
N ILE A 176 -0.83 16.04 1.43
CA ILE A 176 -0.14 17.31 1.64
C ILE A 176 1.33 17.14 1.27
N THR A 177 1.97 18.21 0.83
CA THR A 177 3.42 18.22 0.62
C THR A 177 4.08 18.96 1.78
N VAL A 178 5.01 18.31 2.46
CA VAL A 178 5.74 18.87 3.62
C VAL A 178 7.21 18.99 3.26
N GLN A 179 7.77 20.20 3.35
CA GLN A 179 9.20 20.40 3.23
C GLN A 179 9.88 20.20 4.58
N LEU A 180 10.81 19.26 4.65
CA LEU A 180 11.57 18.96 5.88
C LEU A 180 12.75 19.92 6.02
N THR A 181 12.46 21.21 6.19
CA THR A 181 13.46 22.28 6.23
C THR A 181 14.54 22.00 7.27
N GLY A 182 15.80 22.07 6.83
CA GLY A 182 16.98 21.81 7.67
C GLY A 182 17.46 20.36 7.68
N LEU A 183 16.71 19.41 7.10
CA LEU A 183 17.20 18.04 6.93
C LEU A 183 18.20 17.96 5.76
N ALA A 184 19.38 17.40 6.01
CA ALA A 184 20.32 16.99 4.97
C ALA A 184 20.34 15.45 4.84
N VAL A 185 19.92 14.93 3.69
CA VAL A 185 19.87 13.49 3.44
C VAL A 185 21.25 12.96 3.09
N VAL A 186 21.74 11.99 3.85
CA VAL A 186 23.03 11.33 3.62
C VAL A 186 22.80 10.02 2.87
N LYS A 187 23.60 9.76 1.83
CA LYS A 187 23.55 8.51 1.07
C LYS A 187 23.76 7.30 1.98
N GLY A 188 22.94 6.26 1.79
CA GLY A 188 22.98 5.02 2.58
C GLY A 188 22.32 5.12 3.96
N GLN A 189 21.90 6.31 4.40
CA GLN A 189 21.24 6.48 5.69
C GLN A 189 19.72 6.37 5.58
N THR A 190 19.09 5.93 6.67
CA THR A 190 17.63 5.85 6.79
C THR A 190 17.15 6.80 7.88
N TYR A 191 16.04 7.47 7.60
CA TYR A 191 15.41 8.42 8.49
C TYR A 191 13.94 8.07 8.69
N ARG A 192 13.41 8.43 9.86
CA ARG A 192 12.00 8.30 10.21
C ARG A 192 11.44 9.70 10.44
N ALA A 193 10.60 10.19 9.52
CA ALA A 193 9.91 11.47 9.66
C ALA A 193 8.51 11.26 10.22
N GLU A 194 8.27 11.76 11.43
CA GLU A 194 6.94 11.90 12.01
C GLU A 194 6.31 13.21 11.52
N ILE A 195 5.13 13.11 10.92
CA ILE A 195 4.35 14.24 10.42
C ILE A 195 3.02 14.24 11.17
N ASP A 196 2.87 15.16 12.12
CA ASP A 196 1.62 15.43 12.82
C ASP A 196 0.89 16.55 12.09
N ALA A 197 -0.31 16.28 11.58
CA ALA A 197 -1.07 17.27 10.83
C ALA A 197 -2.50 17.40 11.36
N ASN A 198 -3.03 18.62 11.37
CA ASN A 198 -4.40 18.93 11.78
C ASN A 198 -5.04 19.99 10.87
N THR A 199 -6.36 20.07 10.89
CA THR A 199 -7.12 21.18 10.30
C THR A 199 -7.96 21.85 11.40
N ALA A 200 -8.75 22.87 11.04
CA ALA A 200 -9.74 23.43 11.96
C ALA A 200 -10.85 22.42 12.32
N ALA A 201 -11.21 21.53 11.38
CA ALA A 201 -12.28 20.54 11.54
C ALA A 201 -11.77 19.14 11.95
N THR A 202 -10.46 18.89 11.92
CA THR A 202 -9.87 17.57 12.14
C THR A 202 -8.73 17.63 13.13
N ALA A 203 -8.88 16.87 14.23
CA ALA A 203 -7.85 16.70 15.24
C ALA A 203 -6.55 16.14 14.64
N ALA A 204 -5.43 16.39 15.32
CA ALA A 204 -4.12 15.99 14.85
C ALA A 204 -4.01 14.48 14.58
N LYS A 205 -3.44 14.14 13.42
CA LYS A 205 -3.13 12.78 12.99
C LYS A 205 -1.65 12.67 12.68
N ARG A 206 -1.04 11.55 13.09
CA ARG A 206 0.36 11.25 12.79
C ARG A 206 0.49 10.34 11.57
N ARG A 207 1.46 10.63 10.71
CA ARG A 207 1.98 9.74 9.67
C ARG A 207 3.48 9.56 9.87
N THR A 208 3.99 8.37 9.55
CA THR A 208 5.43 8.09 9.64
C THR A 208 5.97 7.79 8.25
N ILE A 209 6.86 8.64 7.75
CA ILE A 209 7.52 8.45 6.46
C ILE A 209 8.92 7.90 6.70
N THR A 210 9.25 6.79 6.04
CA THR A 210 10.62 6.27 6.00
C THR A 210 11.34 6.87 4.81
N ILE A 211 12.43 7.60 5.06
CA ILE A 211 13.25 8.20 4.00
C ILE A 211 14.54 7.40 3.89
N VAL A 212 14.88 6.94 2.69
CA VAL A 212 16.14 6.24 2.41
C VAL A 212 16.99 7.10 1.50
N GLY A 213 18.21 7.45 1.96
CA GLY A 213 19.21 8.13 1.15
C GLY A 213 19.79 7.19 0.10
N THR A 214 19.52 7.45 -1.18
CA THR A 214 20.04 6.66 -2.31
C THR A 214 21.24 7.31 -2.97
#